data_AF-A0A7C5G6I2-F1
#
_entry.id   AF-A0A7C5G6I2-F1
#
_cell.length_a   1.000
_cell.length_b   1.000
_cell.length_c   1.000
_cell.angle_alpha   90.00
_cell.angle_beta   90.00
_cell.angle_gamma   90.00
#
_symmetry.space_group_name_H-M   'P 1'
#
loop_
_entity.id
_entity.type
_entity.pdbx_description
1 polymer ?
#
loop_
_entity_poly.entity_id
_entity_poly.type
_entity_poly.pdbx_seq_one_letter_code
_entity_poly.pdbx_strand_id
1 'polypeptide(L)'
;METATIEDVVFDEYGFLANPGAWDRELAESIAGDLGIERLTEDHWRLIDYVREHWQRCRAIHPAQQICRHFGLDKKCVWRLFVGPLELWKVAGLPYPGTEAYTYMENEDPLSPPFPHALTGFTGSSPPGSPGHGRST
;
A
#
# COMPACT_ATOMS: atom_id res chain seq x y z
N MET A 1 33.45 4.68 13.67
CA MET A 1 31.98 4.55 13.64
C MET A 1 31.62 4.80 12.18
N GLU A 2 31.45 3.73 11.43
CA GLU A 2 31.28 3.77 9.97
C GLU A 2 29.80 3.98 9.71
N THR A 3 29.42 5.19 9.29
CA THR A 3 28.06 5.52 8.87
C THR A 3 27.82 4.82 7.53
N ALA A 4 26.94 3.81 7.53
CA ALA A 4 26.56 3.08 6.33
C ALA A 4 26.02 4.07 5.28
N THR A 5 26.64 4.06 4.10
CA THR A 5 26.27 4.93 3.00
C THR A 5 24.98 4.43 2.37
N ILE A 6 23.92 5.24 2.48
CA ILE A 6 22.64 5.05 1.79
C ILE A 6 22.87 5.44 0.32
N GLU A 7 23.51 4.59 -0.47
CA GLU A 7 23.89 4.95 -1.85
C GLU A 7 22.94 4.45 -2.94
N ASP A 8 21.92 3.63 -2.64
CA ASP A 8 20.99 3.12 -3.68
C ASP A 8 19.52 2.97 -3.23
N VAL A 9 19.07 3.78 -2.27
CA VAL A 9 17.67 3.77 -1.84
C VAL A 9 16.87 4.74 -2.72
N VAL A 10 16.21 4.20 -3.75
CA VAL A 10 15.33 4.97 -4.64
C VAL A 10 13.88 4.86 -4.16
N PHE A 11 13.28 6.01 -3.87
CA PHE A 11 11.87 6.13 -3.54
C PHE A 11 11.08 6.75 -4.69
N ASP A 12 9.82 6.32 -4.82
CA ASP A 12 8.86 6.85 -5.77
C ASP A 12 8.15 8.11 -5.24
N GLU A 13 7.32 8.78 -6.05
CA GLU A 13 6.62 10.03 -5.67
C GLU A 13 5.66 9.83 -4.48
N TYR A 14 5.23 8.59 -4.25
CA TYR A 14 4.38 8.19 -3.14
C TYR A 14 5.15 7.69 -1.91
N GLY A 15 6.50 7.68 -1.96
CA GLY A 15 7.38 7.22 -0.89
C GLY A 15 7.51 5.70 -0.78
N PHE A 16 7.24 4.94 -1.86
CA PHE A 16 7.49 3.49 -1.90
C PHE A 16 8.88 3.19 -2.44
N LEU A 17 9.44 2.07 -1.97
CA LEU A 17 10.78 1.65 -2.36
C LEU A 17 10.75 1.03 -3.76
N ALA A 18 11.42 1.67 -4.72
CA ALA A 18 11.49 1.16 -6.09
C ALA A 18 12.31 -0.14 -6.18
N ASN A 19 13.36 -0.26 -5.35
CA ASN A 19 14.21 -1.44 -5.29
C ASN A 19 14.02 -2.20 -3.96
N PRO A 20 13.27 -3.32 -3.92
CA PRO A 20 13.05 -4.10 -2.70
C PRO A 20 14.34 -4.73 -2.13
N GLY A 21 15.43 -4.78 -2.92
CA GLY A 21 16.75 -5.23 -2.50
C GLY A 21 17.52 -4.20 -1.66
N ALA A 22 17.15 -2.92 -1.75
CA ALA A 22 17.73 -1.84 -0.94
C ALA A 22 17.06 -1.68 0.43
N TRP A 23 16.06 -2.51 0.74
CA TRP A 23 15.37 -2.46 2.03
C TRP A 23 16.25 -3.02 3.15
N ASP A 24 16.38 -2.25 4.22
CA ASP A 24 17.05 -2.65 5.45
C ASP A 24 16.18 -2.34 6.68
N ARG A 25 16.54 -2.89 7.85
CA ARG A 25 15.88 -2.60 9.12
C ARG A 25 16.00 -1.12 9.50
N GLU A 26 17.16 -0.50 9.27
CA GLU A 26 17.36 0.93 9.55
C GLU A 26 16.46 1.81 8.66
N LEU A 27 16.23 1.35 7.41
CA LEU A 27 15.32 2.04 6.49
C LEU A 27 13.86 1.91 6.94
N ALA A 28 13.46 0.72 7.38
CA ALA A 28 12.13 0.48 7.92
C ALA A 28 11.87 1.37 9.15
N GLU A 29 12.86 1.53 10.05
CA GLU A 29 12.76 2.44 11.20
C GLU A 29 12.68 3.91 10.76
N SER A 30 13.43 4.32 9.74
CA SER A 30 13.36 5.68 9.19
C SER A 30 11.98 6.00 8.60
N ILE A 31 11.41 5.08 7.82
CA ILE A 31 10.05 5.20 7.25
C ILE A 31 9.00 5.19 8.36
N ALA A 32 9.16 4.32 9.35
CA ALA A 32 8.27 4.28 10.52
C ALA A 32 8.28 5.63 11.27
N GLY A 33 9.45 6.25 11.43
CA GLY A 33 9.59 7.58 12.01
C GLY A 33 8.85 8.66 11.25
N ASP A 34 8.91 8.67 9.91
CA ASP A 34 8.18 9.61 9.05
C ASP A 34 6.65 9.45 9.20
N LEU A 35 6.19 8.23 9.41
CA LEU A 35 4.79 7.88 9.65
C LEU A 35 4.32 8.16 11.10
N GLY A 36 5.21 8.66 11.97
CA GLY A 36 4.91 8.94 13.37
C GLY A 36 4.96 7.71 14.29
N ILE A 37 5.57 6.61 13.85
CA ILE A 37 5.81 5.41 14.65
C ILE A 37 7.21 5.53 15.26
N GLU A 38 7.28 5.93 16.53
CA GLU A 38 8.57 6.16 17.21
C GLU A 38 9.43 4.88 17.35
N ARG A 39 8.80 3.70 17.47
CA ARG A 39 9.50 2.42 17.60
C ARG A 39 8.73 1.24 17.02
N LEU A 40 9.40 0.47 16.18
CA LEU A 40 8.94 -0.83 15.71
C LEU A 40 9.22 -1.91 16.77
N THR A 41 8.17 -2.39 17.43
CA THR A 41 8.27 -3.54 18.37
C THR A 41 8.36 -4.87 17.63
N GLU A 42 8.61 -5.97 18.35
CA GLU A 42 8.65 -7.33 17.78
C GLU A 42 7.39 -7.69 16.99
N ASP A 43 6.21 -7.25 17.43
CA ASP A 43 4.96 -7.48 16.71
C ASP A 43 4.96 -6.79 15.34
N HIS A 44 5.48 -5.57 15.25
CA HIS A 44 5.63 -4.86 13.97
C HIS A 44 6.55 -5.64 13.03
N TRP A 45 7.70 -6.10 13.53
CA TRP A 45 8.65 -6.90 12.76
C TRP A 45 8.04 -8.22 12.27
N ARG A 46 7.23 -8.89 13.09
CA ARG A 46 6.51 -10.12 12.68
C ARG A 46 5.54 -9.86 11.53
N LEU A 47 4.81 -8.75 11.56
CA LEU A 47 3.89 -8.40 10.47
C LEU A 47 4.67 -8.05 9.19
N ILE A 48 5.72 -7.23 9.31
CA ILE A 48 6.57 -6.82 8.17
C ILE A 48 7.17 -8.04 7.48
N ASP A 49 7.79 -8.93 8.25
CA ASP A 49 8.43 -10.14 7.73
C ASP A 49 7.41 -11.07 7.08
N TYR A 50 6.23 -11.24 7.70
CA TYR A 50 5.15 -12.03 7.14
C TYR A 50 4.64 -11.50 5.79
N VAL A 51 4.39 -10.19 5.68
CA VAL A 51 3.94 -9.59 4.41
C VAL A 51 5.01 -9.71 3.34
N ARG A 52 6.28 -9.50 3.70
CA ARG A 52 7.41 -9.60 2.79
C ARG A 52 7.61 -11.02 2.28
N GLU A 53 7.54 -12.01 3.16
CA GLU A 53 7.62 -13.43 2.81
C GLU A 53 6.44 -13.85 1.92
N HIS A 54 5.23 -13.41 2.26
CA HIS A 54 4.05 -13.69 1.47
C HIS A 54 4.14 -13.08 0.07
N TRP A 55 4.60 -11.83 -0.03
CA TRP A 55 4.84 -11.18 -1.32
C TRP A 55 5.86 -11.93 -2.17
N GLN A 56 6.94 -12.44 -1.57
CA GLN A 56 7.93 -13.23 -2.29
C GLN A 56 7.36 -14.55 -2.82
N ARG A 57 6.43 -15.19 -2.09
CA ARG A 57 5.81 -16.45 -2.50
C ARG A 57 4.71 -16.28 -3.54
N CYS A 58 3.78 -15.36 -3.30
CA CYS A 58 2.54 -15.25 -4.07
C CYS A 58 2.52 -14.04 -5.00
N ARG A 59 3.41 -13.05 -4.82
CA ARG A 59 3.36 -11.74 -5.47
C ARG A 59 1.97 -11.08 -5.36
N ALA A 60 1.29 -11.35 -4.24
CA ALA A 60 -0.08 -10.94 -3.99
C ALA A 60 -0.16 -10.14 -2.69
N ILE A 61 -1.06 -9.16 -2.69
CA ILE A 61 -1.33 -8.28 -1.56
C ILE A 61 -2.37 -8.97 -0.67
N HIS A 62 -2.04 -9.17 0.60
CA HIS A 62 -2.98 -9.67 1.58
C HIS A 62 -3.69 -8.52 2.29
N PRO A 63 -5.02 -8.57 2.46
CA PRO A 63 -5.73 -7.57 3.25
C PRO A 63 -5.32 -7.69 4.73
N ALA A 64 -5.26 -6.55 5.41
CA ALA A 64 -4.89 -6.44 6.82
C ALA A 64 -5.62 -7.44 7.73
N GLN A 65 -6.91 -7.66 7.47
CA GLN A 65 -7.75 -8.58 8.23
C GLN A 65 -7.25 -10.03 8.20
N GLN A 66 -6.73 -10.48 7.06
CA GLN A 66 -6.20 -11.83 6.92
C GLN A 66 -4.88 -11.99 7.67
N ILE A 67 -4.04 -10.96 7.64
CA ILE A 67 -2.80 -10.91 8.43
C ILE A 67 -3.16 -11.01 9.92
N CYS A 68 -4.09 -10.18 10.40
CA CYS A 68 -4.56 -10.25 11.78
C CYS A 68 -5.09 -11.62 12.17
N ARG A 69 -5.88 -12.24 11.28
CA ARG A 69 -6.44 -13.57 11.51
C ARG A 69 -5.37 -14.67 11.56
N HIS A 70 -4.28 -14.53 10.81
CA HIS A 70 -3.13 -15.44 10.86
C HIS A 70 -2.44 -15.39 12.23
N PHE A 71 -2.27 -14.19 12.80
CA PHE A 71 -1.68 -14.00 14.13
C PHE A 71 -2.68 -14.21 15.29
N GLY A 72 -3.93 -14.54 15.00
CA GLY A 72 -4.98 -14.67 16.02
C GLY A 72 -5.33 -13.34 16.71
N LEU A 73 -5.03 -12.22 16.07
CA LEU A 73 -5.30 -10.88 16.56
C LEU A 73 -6.65 -10.35 16.05
N ASP A 74 -7.13 -9.26 16.65
CA ASP A 74 -8.34 -8.59 16.22
C ASP A 74 -8.21 -8.06 14.79
N LYS A 75 -9.32 -7.96 14.05
CA LYS A 75 -9.41 -7.37 12.71
C LYS A 75 -8.81 -5.97 12.58
N LYS A 76 -8.71 -5.21 13.68
CA LYS A 76 -8.03 -3.91 13.75
C LYS A 76 -6.57 -4.00 14.23
N CYS A 77 -5.93 -5.17 14.19
CA CYS A 77 -4.56 -5.32 14.68
C CYS A 77 -3.58 -4.44 13.91
N VAL A 78 -3.73 -4.37 12.58
CA VAL A 78 -2.88 -3.55 11.72
C VAL A 78 -3.06 -2.09 12.10
N TRP A 79 -4.29 -1.58 12.17
CA TRP A 79 -4.62 -0.21 12.62
C TRP A 79 -4.17 0.15 14.04
N ARG A 80 -3.90 -0.86 14.88
CA ARG A 80 -3.43 -0.66 16.26
C ARG A 80 -1.90 -0.64 16.35
N LEU A 81 -1.24 -1.40 15.48
CA LEU A 81 0.22 -1.47 15.42
C LEU A 81 0.74 -0.37 14.49
N PHE A 82 0.21 -0.33 13.28
CA PHE A 82 0.46 0.67 12.25
C PHE A 82 -0.75 1.60 12.13
N VAL A 83 -0.54 2.83 11.65
CA VAL A 83 -1.63 3.78 11.41
C VAL A 83 -2.62 3.23 10.36
N GLY A 84 -2.17 2.29 9.51
CA GLY A 84 -2.99 1.58 8.53
C GLY A 84 -2.20 0.49 7.76
N PRO A 85 -2.84 -0.17 6.79
CA PRO A 85 -2.21 -1.20 5.96
C PRO A 85 -1.16 -0.64 4.98
N LEU A 86 -1.34 0.61 4.56
CA LEU A 86 -0.46 1.28 3.61
C LEU A 86 0.91 1.58 4.24
N GLU A 87 0.89 1.96 5.50
CA GLU A 87 2.06 2.17 6.35
C GLU A 87 2.86 0.89 6.53
N LEU A 88 2.18 -0.23 6.83
CA LEU A 88 2.82 -1.55 6.91
C LEU A 88 3.50 -1.90 5.58
N TRP A 89 2.86 -1.63 4.45
CA TRP A 89 3.43 -1.90 3.12
C TRP A 89 4.68 -1.06 2.84
N LYS A 90 4.63 0.23 3.18
CA LYS A 90 5.77 1.16 3.07
C LYS A 90 6.94 0.73 3.94
N VAL A 91 6.68 0.43 5.22
CA VAL A 91 7.71 0.00 6.18
C VAL A 91 8.32 -1.35 5.77
N ALA A 92 7.55 -2.23 5.12
CA ALA A 92 8.06 -3.49 4.57
C ALA A 92 9.00 -3.32 3.35
N GLY A 93 9.13 -2.09 2.83
CA GLY A 93 9.97 -1.78 1.66
C GLY A 93 9.49 -2.48 0.41
N LEU A 94 8.18 -2.67 0.29
CA LEU A 94 7.59 -3.28 -0.87
C LEU A 94 7.38 -2.22 -1.96
N PRO A 95 7.53 -2.60 -3.23
CA PRO A 95 7.31 -1.68 -4.34
C PRO A 95 5.86 -1.25 -4.40
N TYR A 96 5.61 -0.18 -5.18
CA TYR A 96 4.28 0.35 -5.37
C TYR A 96 3.30 -0.77 -5.78
N PRO A 97 2.20 -0.96 -5.03
CA PRO A 97 1.27 -2.06 -5.26
C PRO A 97 0.39 -1.89 -6.52
N GLY A 98 0.47 -0.72 -7.18
CA GLY A 98 -0.37 -0.33 -8.30
C GLY A 98 -1.46 0.65 -7.87
N THR A 99 -1.95 1.48 -8.81
CA THR A 99 -2.92 2.56 -8.52
C THR A 99 -4.22 2.05 -7.93
N GLU A 100 -4.71 0.90 -8.41
CA GLU A 100 -5.90 0.26 -7.89
C GLU A 100 -5.71 -0.11 -6.42
N ALA A 101 -4.68 -0.93 -6.11
CA ALA A 101 -4.39 -1.37 -4.76
C ALA A 101 -4.05 -0.21 -3.80
N TYR A 102 -3.30 0.79 -4.25
CA TYR A 102 -3.00 2.00 -3.48
C TYR A 102 -4.29 2.74 -3.08
N THR A 103 -5.16 3.00 -4.05
CA THR A 103 -6.44 3.69 -3.79
C THR A 103 -7.30 2.89 -2.81
N TYR A 104 -7.30 1.55 -2.91
CA TYR A 104 -8.00 0.72 -1.94
C TYR A 104 -7.41 0.83 -0.54
N MET A 105 -6.10 0.69 -0.38
CA MET A 105 -5.45 0.78 0.94
C MET A 105 -5.62 2.15 1.60
N GLU A 106 -5.60 3.23 0.82
CA GLU A 106 -5.84 4.59 1.29
C GLU A 106 -7.31 4.78 1.74
N ASN A 107 -8.25 4.17 1.02
CA ASN A 107 -9.69 4.24 1.31
C ASN A 107 -10.20 3.02 2.09
N GLU A 108 -9.30 2.17 2.61
CA GLU A 108 -9.64 0.88 3.22
C GLU A 108 -10.22 1.11 4.62
N ASP A 109 -11.50 1.48 4.67
CA ASP A 109 -12.26 1.42 5.90
C ASP A 109 -12.31 -0.05 6.38
N PRO A 110 -12.10 -0.38 7.67
CA PRO A 110 -12.09 -1.76 8.18
C PRO A 110 -13.42 -2.53 7.97
N LEU A 111 -14.44 -1.89 7.40
CA LEU A 111 -15.75 -2.43 7.05
C LEU A 111 -15.98 -2.56 5.53
N SER A 112 -15.03 -2.16 4.69
CA SER A 112 -15.18 -2.23 3.22
C SER A 112 -15.00 -3.67 2.70
N PRO A 113 -15.85 -4.12 1.75
CA PRO A 113 -15.78 -5.48 1.23
C PRO A 113 -14.55 -5.69 0.33
N PRO A 114 -13.92 -6.89 0.36
CA PRO A 114 -12.77 -7.18 -0.49
C PRO A 114 -13.22 -7.33 -1.94
N PHE A 115 -12.63 -6.50 -2.81
CA PHE A 115 -12.79 -6.46 -4.27
C PHE A 115 -14.20 -6.14 -4.77
N PRO A 116 -14.45 -4.93 -5.32
CA PRO A 116 -15.27 -4.89 -6.50
C PRO A 116 -14.46 -5.55 -7.61
N HIS A 117 -14.78 -6.81 -7.91
CA HIS A 117 -14.50 -7.36 -9.24
C HIS A 117 -15.07 -6.34 -10.24
N ALA A 118 -14.19 -5.65 -10.95
CA ALA A 118 -14.44 -4.89 -12.16
C ALA A 118 -15.88 -4.36 -12.34
N LEU A 119 -16.10 -3.07 -12.07
CA LEU A 119 -17.18 -2.34 -12.72
C LEU A 119 -16.58 -1.28 -13.64
N THR A 120 -16.22 -1.78 -14.82
CA THR A 120 -16.50 -1.20 -16.14
C THR A 120 -16.94 0.27 -16.14
N GLY A 121 -16.18 1.17 -16.78
CA GLY A 121 -16.75 2.47 -17.17
C GLY A 121 -15.82 3.62 -17.52
N PHE A 122 -14.68 3.43 -18.21
CA PHE A 122 -14.06 4.57 -18.90
C PHE A 122 -14.78 4.81 -20.24
N THR A 123 -16.04 5.23 -20.17
CA THR A 123 -16.70 5.92 -21.28
C THR A 123 -16.66 7.41 -21.01
N GLY A 124 -16.02 8.16 -21.90
CA GLY A 124 -16.42 9.54 -22.15
C GLY A 124 -15.37 10.60 -21.82
N SER A 125 -14.52 10.91 -22.81
CA SER A 125 -14.06 12.28 -23.04
C SER A 125 -13.73 12.44 -24.52
N SER A 126 -14.77 12.46 -25.36
CA SER A 126 -14.75 13.11 -26.66
C SER A 126 -15.55 14.42 -26.57
N PRO A 127 -15.08 15.51 -27.20
CA PRO A 127 -15.38 16.90 -26.81
C PRO A 127 -16.75 17.41 -27.28
N PRO A 128 -17.23 18.57 -26.80
CA PRO A 128 -18.55 19.09 -27.10
C PRO A 128 -18.62 19.63 -28.53
N GLY A 129 -19.49 19.03 -29.34
CA GLY A 129 -19.82 19.48 -30.70
C GLY A 129 -21.33 19.57 -30.88
N SER A 130 -21.94 20.64 -30.40
CA SER A 130 -23.07 21.27 -31.11
C SER A 130 -22.50 22.01 -32.34
N PRO A 131 -23.25 22.35 -33.42
CA PRO A 131 -24.72 22.51 -33.49
C PRO A 131 -25.39 22.03 -34.80
N GLY A 132 -26.73 21.97 -34.78
CA GLY A 132 -27.51 22.63 -35.83
C GLY A 132 -28.43 21.79 -36.73
N HIS A 133 -29.61 22.39 -36.96
CA HIS A 133 -30.51 22.26 -38.12
C HIS A 133 -31.25 20.90 -38.21
N GLY A 134 -32.58 20.80 -38.20
CA GLY A 134 -33.61 21.67 -38.75
C GLY A 134 -34.55 20.80 -39.61
N ARG A 135 -35.81 21.25 -39.78
CA ARG A 135 -36.91 20.73 -40.62
C ARG A 135 -37.72 19.56 -40.02
N SER A 136 -39.01 19.75 -39.71
CA SER A 136 -40.16 20.01 -40.60
C SER A 136 -40.44 18.86 -41.55
N THR A 137 -41.42 18.02 -41.21
CA THR A 137 -42.75 17.90 -41.85
C THR A 137 -43.63 17.00 -40.99
#